data_AF-A0A1B2YNM7-F1
#
_entry.id   AF-A0A1B2YNM7-F1
#
_cell.length_a   1.000
_cell.length_b   1.000
_cell.length_c   1.000
_cell.angle_alpha   90.00
_cell.angle_beta   90.00
_cell.angle_gamma   90.00
#
_symmetry.space_group_name_H-M   'P 1'
#
loop_
_entity.id
_entity.type
_entity.pdbx_description
1 polymer ?
#
loop_
_entity_poly.entity_id
_entity_poly.type
_entity_poly.pdbx_seq_one_letter_code
_entity_poly.pdbx_strand_id
1 'polypeptide(L)'
;MNILIFISLFSNLIMVGISLITHFVTYPSFKLIKSSIFSEFHKSYTNKMLLIVAPVMILELISSILLVIFDVSDNDTEIGLLITLILIWFLTFFTIVPIHNKLAVNYTKDLNQKLIKYNGFRTTLWIIKLILFIGFCDYLAANFH
;
A
#
# COMPACT_ATOMS: atom_id res chain seq x y z
N MET A 1 22.30 7.98 4.71
CA MET A 1 21.50 6.84 5.20
C MET A 1 20.23 7.25 5.94
N ASN A 2 20.31 8.01 7.04
CA ASN A 2 19.14 8.26 7.91
C ASN A 2 17.90 8.84 7.21
N ILE A 3 18.10 9.81 6.30
CA ILE A 3 17.00 10.40 5.53
C ILE A 3 16.25 9.34 4.71
N LEU A 4 16.98 8.40 4.09
CA LEU A 4 16.40 7.34 3.27
C LEU A 4 15.55 6.39 4.10
N ILE A 5 16.06 6.00 5.27
CA ILE A 5 15.36 5.14 6.24
C ILE A 5 14.08 5.84 6.70
N PHE A 6 14.15 7.12 7.05
CA PHE A 6 12.97 7.88 7.45
C PHE A 6 11.94 8.00 6.32
N ILE A 7 12.38 8.29 5.09
CA ILE A 7 11.46 8.36 3.94
C ILE A 7 10.72 7.04 3.76
N SER A 8 11.41 5.89 3.82
CA SER A 8 10.74 4.60 3.68
C SER A 8 9.83 4.29 4.86
N LEU A 9 10.28 4.53 6.10
CA LEU A 9 9.44 4.30 7.28
C LEU A 9 8.15 5.14 7.24
N PHE A 10 8.27 6.44 6.99
CA PHE A 10 7.10 7.33 6.93
C PHE A 10 6.19 7.00 5.76
N SER A 11 6.74 6.67 4.59
CA SER A 11 5.93 6.23 3.44
C SER A 11 5.15 4.96 3.77
N ASN A 12 5.81 3.99 4.43
CA ASN A 12 5.18 2.76 4.87
C ASN A 12 4.03 3.01 5.87
N LEU A 13 4.28 3.83 6.90
CA LEU A 13 3.27 4.20 7.90
C LEU A 13 2.06 4.90 7.28
N ILE A 14 2.28 5.83 6.35
CA ILE A 14 1.21 6.49 5.60
C ILE A 14 0.39 5.46 4.82
N MET A 15 1.04 4.52 4.15
CA MET A 15 0.36 3.48 3.38
C MET A 15 -0.42 2.48 4.24
N VAL A 16 0.08 2.15 5.44
CA VAL A 16 -0.68 1.38 6.44
C VAL A 16 -1.94 2.16 6.85
N GLY A 17 -1.80 3.43 7.22
CA GLY A 17 -2.94 4.28 7.61
C GLY A 17 -4.00 4.40 6.51
N ILE A 18 -3.59 4.68 5.27
CA ILE A 18 -4.48 4.74 4.12
C ILE A 18 -5.16 3.38 3.88
N SER A 19 -4.41 2.28 3.98
CA SER A 19 -4.94 0.94 3.73
C SER A 19 -5.98 0.55 4.79
N LEU A 20 -5.75 0.87 6.07
CA LEU A 20 -6.72 0.65 7.15
C LEU A 20 -8.00 1.47 6.95
N ILE A 21 -7.89 2.77 6.67
CA ILE A 21 -9.06 3.64 6.44
C ILE A 21 -9.85 3.16 5.24
N THR A 22 -9.17 2.84 4.13
CA THR A 22 -9.85 2.35 2.93
C THR A 22 -10.52 0.99 3.14
N HIS A 23 -9.89 0.08 3.88
CA HIS A 23 -10.41 -1.24 4.16
C HIS A 23 -11.63 -1.23 5.10
N PHE A 24 -11.54 -0.51 6.23
CA PHE A 24 -12.56 -0.57 7.27
C PHE A 24 -13.67 0.46 7.10
N VAL A 25 -13.38 1.59 6.46
CA VAL A 25 -14.34 2.71 6.34
C VAL A 25 -14.81 2.83 4.91
N THR A 26 -13.89 3.09 3.98
CA THR A 26 -14.27 3.53 2.64
C THR A 26 -14.95 2.44 1.82
N TYR A 27 -14.34 1.27 1.62
CA TYR A 27 -14.92 0.22 0.78
C TYR A 27 -16.22 -0.38 1.35
N PRO A 28 -16.36 -0.59 2.67
CA PRO A 28 -17.63 -0.99 3.25
C PRO A 28 -18.75 0.04 3.06
N SER A 29 -18.43 1.34 3.00
CA SER A 29 -19.43 2.41 2.78
C SER A 29 -19.99 2.45 1.36
N PHE A 30 -19.30 1.88 0.36
CA PHE A 30 -19.75 1.89 -1.03
C PHE A 30 -21.15 1.27 -1.22
N LYS A 31 -21.54 0.32 -0.37
CA LYS A 31 -22.88 -0.29 -0.41
C LYS A 31 -24.02 0.67 -0.02
N LEU A 32 -23.70 1.80 0.62
CA LEU A 32 -24.66 2.80 1.08
C LEU A 32 -24.92 3.87 0.01
N ILE A 33 -24.14 3.90 -1.05
CA ILE A 33 -24.22 4.89 -2.12
C ILE A 33 -25.28 4.46 -3.13
N LYS A 34 -26.16 5.39 -3.52
CA LYS A 34 -27.20 5.12 -4.52
C LYS A 34 -26.55 4.72 -5.85
N SER A 35 -27.07 3.66 -6.47
CA SER A 35 -26.56 3.15 -7.75
C SER A 35 -26.53 4.20 -8.86
N SER A 36 -27.46 5.16 -8.85
CA SER A 36 -27.56 6.22 -9.87
C SER A 36 -26.38 7.19 -9.87
N ILE A 37 -25.68 7.36 -8.74
CA ILE A 37 -24.54 8.28 -8.60
C ILE A 37 -23.20 7.54 -8.37
N PHE A 38 -23.24 6.22 -8.24
CA PHE A 38 -22.08 5.45 -7.82
C PHE A 38 -20.89 5.58 -8.78
N SER A 39 -21.14 5.48 -10.10
CA SER A 39 -20.08 5.55 -11.11
C SER A 39 -19.31 6.87 -11.04
N GLU A 40 -20.03 7.99 -10.99
CA GLU A 40 -19.44 9.33 -10.88
C GLU A 40 -18.67 9.50 -9.56
N PHE A 41 -19.29 9.10 -8.44
CA PHE A 41 -18.65 9.11 -7.14
C PHE A 41 -17.35 8.27 -7.14
N HIS A 42 -17.40 7.05 -7.66
CA HIS A 42 -16.29 6.12 -7.63
C HIS A 42 -15.13 6.63 -8.49
N LYS A 43 -15.41 7.17 -9.67
CA LYS A 43 -14.39 7.78 -10.54
C LYS A 43 -13.72 8.99 -9.87
N SER A 44 -14.51 9.85 -9.22
CA SER A 44 -13.98 10.99 -8.45
C SER A 44 -13.11 10.51 -7.28
N TYR A 45 -13.58 9.51 -6.54
CA TYR A 45 -12.87 8.88 -5.44
C TYR A 45 -11.53 8.28 -5.90
N THR A 46 -11.51 7.45 -6.95
CA THR A 46 -10.30 6.78 -7.42
C THR A 46 -9.26 7.78 -7.91
N ASN A 47 -9.68 8.86 -8.60
CA ASN A 47 -8.77 9.91 -9.05
C ASN A 47 -8.13 10.66 -7.87
N LYS A 48 -8.92 11.03 -6.86
CA LYS A 48 -8.41 11.68 -5.65
C LYS A 48 -7.47 10.77 -4.87
N MET A 49 -7.83 9.50 -4.73
CA MET A 49 -6.97 8.51 -4.08
C MET A 49 -5.65 8.32 -4.82
N LEU A 50 -5.67 8.31 -6.17
CA LEU A 50 -4.45 8.19 -6.98
C LEU A 50 -3.49 9.34 -6.69
N LEU A 51 -3.98 10.58 -6.62
CA LEU A 51 -3.16 11.76 -6.32
C LEU A 51 -2.50 11.68 -4.93
N ILE A 52 -3.16 11.06 -3.96
CA ILE A 52 -2.63 10.93 -2.59
C ILE A 52 -1.66 9.74 -2.49
N VAL A 53 -2.03 8.60 -3.06
CA VAL A 53 -1.32 7.32 -2.87
C VAL A 53 -0.11 7.20 -3.79
N ALA A 54 -0.22 7.65 -5.05
CA ALA A 54 0.85 7.44 -6.04
C ALA A 54 2.18 8.09 -5.62
N PRO A 55 2.25 9.34 -5.14
CA PRO A 55 3.50 9.94 -4.70
C PRO A 55 4.15 9.15 -3.56
N VAL A 56 3.36 8.71 -2.58
CA VAL A 56 3.84 7.94 -1.43
C VAL A 56 4.37 6.57 -1.87
N MET A 57 3.66 5.87 -2.77
CA MET A 57 4.14 4.58 -3.27
C MET A 57 5.40 4.70 -4.12
N ILE A 58 5.56 5.80 -4.88
CA ILE A 58 6.77 6.06 -5.66
C ILE A 58 7.96 6.32 -4.72
N LEU A 59 7.76 7.14 -3.68
CA LEU A 59 8.79 7.39 -2.66
C LEU A 59 9.18 6.09 -1.94
N GLU A 60 8.21 5.25 -1.60
CA GLU A 60 8.46 3.94 -0.98
C GLU A 60 9.27 3.02 -1.91
N LEU A 61 8.95 3.00 -3.20
CA LEU A 61 9.67 2.18 -4.18
C LEU A 61 11.11 2.65 -4.36
N ILE A 62 11.31 3.95 -4.63
CA ILE A 62 12.64 4.52 -4.82
C ILE A 62 13.47 4.29 -3.55
N SER A 63 12.90 4.55 -2.37
CA SER A 63 13.64 4.39 -1.12
C SER A 63 13.99 2.93 -0.83
N SER A 64 13.08 1.98 -1.06
CA SER A 64 13.34 0.55 -0.88
C SER A 64 14.42 0.03 -1.84
N ILE A 65 14.44 0.50 -3.09
CA ILE A 65 15.48 0.14 -4.07
C ILE A 65 16.83 0.70 -3.63
N LEU A 66 16.89 1.97 -3.20
CA LEU A 66 18.13 2.59 -2.78
C LEU A 66 18.70 1.97 -1.51
N LEU A 67 17.85 1.48 -0.59
CA LEU A 67 18.32 0.75 0.59
C LEU A 67 19.13 -0.48 0.14
N VAL A 68 18.57 -1.31 -0.74
CA VAL A 68 19.25 -2.50 -1.29
C VAL A 68 20.53 -2.15 -2.06
N ILE A 69 20.52 -1.08 -2.87
CA ILE A 69 21.71 -0.69 -3.66
C ILE A 69 22.86 -0.22 -2.77
N PHE A 70 22.56 0.45 -1.66
CA PHE A 70 23.57 0.98 -0.76
C PHE A 70 24.00 -0.01 0.33
N ASP A 71 23.46 -1.23 0.32
CA ASP A 71 23.83 -2.33 1.22
C ASP A 71 23.87 -1.86 2.68
N VAL A 72 22.71 -1.36 3.14
CA VAL A 72 22.65 -0.61 4.41
C VAL A 72 22.79 -1.53 5.63
N SER A 73 22.69 -2.85 5.45
CA SER A 73 22.76 -3.89 6.49
C SER A 73 23.39 -5.17 5.96
N ASP A 74 24.19 -5.82 6.80
CA ASP A 74 24.87 -7.09 6.45
C ASP A 74 23.96 -8.33 6.44
N ASN A 75 22.64 -8.19 6.62
CA ASN A 75 21.73 -9.32 6.87
C ASN A 75 20.59 -9.47 5.84
N ASP A 76 20.71 -8.87 4.65
CA ASP A 76 19.76 -8.95 3.54
C ASP A 76 18.31 -8.52 3.85
N THR A 77 18.04 -7.89 5.02
CA THR A 77 16.66 -7.55 5.42
C THR A 77 16.00 -6.58 4.43
N GLU A 78 16.80 -5.74 3.76
CA GLU A 78 16.37 -4.80 2.72
C GLU A 78 15.76 -5.51 1.51
N ILE A 79 16.29 -6.69 1.17
CA ILE A 79 15.76 -7.53 0.10
C ILE A 79 14.35 -8.00 0.48
N GLY A 80 14.14 -8.41 1.74
CA GLY A 80 12.83 -8.77 2.26
C GLY A 80 11.81 -7.63 2.21
N LEU A 81 12.24 -6.40 2.51
CA LEU A 81 11.42 -5.18 2.38
C LEU A 81 11.00 -4.93 0.93
N LEU A 82 11.95 -5.05 -0.02
CA LEU A 82 11.71 -4.84 -1.44
C LEU A 82 10.79 -5.93 -2.03
N ILE A 83 11.03 -7.20 -1.71
CA ILE A 83 10.17 -8.32 -2.14
C ILE A 83 8.73 -8.11 -1.66
N THR A 84 8.56 -7.74 -0.39
CA THR A 84 7.22 -7.48 0.18
C THR A 84 6.53 -6.33 -0.56
N LEU A 85 7.27 -5.28 -0.92
CA LEU A 85 6.75 -4.17 -1.73
C LEU A 85 6.34 -4.61 -3.14
N ILE A 86 7.13 -5.46 -3.79
CA ILE A 86 6.81 -6.00 -5.12
C ILE A 86 5.51 -6.81 -5.08
N LEU A 87 5.30 -7.63 -4.04
CA LEU A 87 4.05 -8.36 -3.85
C LEU A 87 2.84 -7.43 -3.66
N ILE A 88 3.01 -6.34 -2.90
CA ILE A 88 1.99 -5.30 -2.74
C ILE A 88 1.65 -4.65 -4.09
N TRP A 89 2.66 -4.29 -4.87
CA TRP A 89 2.48 -3.70 -6.21
C TRP A 89 1.77 -4.68 -7.14
N PHE A 90 2.20 -5.94 -7.17
CA PHE A 90 1.59 -6.98 -7.97
C PHE A 90 0.09 -7.12 -7.66
N LEU A 91 -0.26 -7.26 -6.38
CA LEU A 91 -1.66 -7.33 -5.94
C LEU A 91 -2.44 -6.06 -6.32
N THR A 92 -1.81 -4.89 -6.24
CA THR A 92 -2.44 -3.61 -6.56
C THR A 92 -2.76 -3.49 -8.04
N PHE A 93 -1.77 -3.62 -8.92
CA PHE A 93 -1.92 -3.37 -10.35
C PHE A 93 -2.66 -4.50 -11.08
N PHE A 94 -2.45 -5.75 -10.68
CA PHE A 94 -3.03 -6.90 -11.40
C PHE A 94 -4.36 -7.36 -10.82
N THR A 95 -4.73 -6.96 -9.60
CA THR A 95 -5.99 -7.38 -8.97
C THR A 95 -6.87 -6.20 -8.57
N ILE A 96 -6.37 -5.29 -7.74
CA ILE A 96 -7.19 -4.22 -7.16
C ILE A 96 -7.59 -3.16 -8.21
N VAL A 97 -6.66 -2.72 -9.04
CA VAL A 97 -6.93 -1.73 -10.11
C VAL A 97 -7.97 -2.26 -11.13
N PRO A 98 -7.87 -3.50 -11.64
CA PRO A 98 -8.92 -4.08 -12.48
C PRO A 98 -10.30 -4.14 -11.82
N ILE A 99 -10.37 -4.40 -10.51
CA ILE A 99 -11.64 -4.41 -9.77
C ILE A 99 -12.22 -2.98 -9.69
N HIS A 100 -11.39 -1.97 -9.42
CA HIS A 100 -11.81 -0.56 -9.46
C HIS A 100 -12.34 -0.15 -10.82
N ASN A 101 -11.68 -0.56 -11.92
CA ASN A 101 -12.15 -0.27 -13.27
C ASN A 101 -13.52 -0.90 -13.56
N LYS A 102 -13.76 -2.12 -13.08
CA LYS A 102 -15.08 -2.79 -13.21
C LYS A 102 -16.16 -2.07 -12.38
N LEU A 103 -15.83 -1.69 -11.14
CA LEU A 103 -16.74 -0.95 -10.25
C LEU A 103 -17.09 0.44 -10.81
N ALA A 104 -16.15 1.11 -11.48
CA ALA A 104 -16.40 2.40 -12.10
C ALA A 104 -17.47 2.34 -13.19
N VAL A 105 -17.61 1.21 -13.89
CA VAL A 105 -18.63 1.00 -14.91
C VAL A 105 -19.95 0.57 -14.29
N ASN A 106 -19.94 -0.43 -13.41
CA ASN A 106 -21.15 -0.92 -12.77
C ASN A 106 -20.86 -1.43 -11.35
N TYR A 107 -21.60 -0.89 -10.38
CA TYR A 107 -21.52 -1.39 -9.01
C TYR A 107 -22.16 -2.77 -8.91
N THR A 108 -21.43 -3.73 -8.34
CA THR A 108 -22.02 -4.97 -7.86
C THR A 108 -21.48 -5.30 -6.47
N LYS A 109 -22.33 -5.92 -5.65
CA LYS A 109 -21.96 -6.36 -4.31
C LYS A 109 -20.78 -7.35 -4.34
N ASP A 110 -20.74 -8.25 -5.32
CA ASP A 110 -19.65 -9.22 -5.51
C ASP A 110 -18.32 -8.53 -5.80
N LEU A 111 -18.29 -7.54 -6.70
CA LEU A 111 -17.07 -6.78 -6.99
C LEU A 111 -16.59 -6.00 -5.77
N ASN A 112 -17.50 -5.40 -4.99
CA ASN A 112 -17.12 -4.69 -3.77
C ASN A 112 -16.57 -5.65 -2.70
N GLN A 113 -17.16 -6.83 -2.55
CA GLN A 113 -16.63 -7.86 -1.63
C GLN A 113 -15.25 -8.36 -2.06
N LYS A 114 -15.01 -8.56 -3.37
CA LYS A 114 -13.68 -8.87 -3.91
C LYS A 114 -12.70 -7.74 -3.62
N LEU A 115 -13.10 -6.48 -3.80
CA LEU A 115 -12.27 -5.33 -3.50
C LEU A 115 -11.83 -5.32 -2.02
N ILE A 116 -12.79 -5.50 -1.10
CA ILE A 116 -12.52 -5.56 0.35
C ILE A 116 -11.55 -6.71 0.66
N LYS A 117 -11.78 -7.91 0.09
CA LYS A 117 -10.93 -9.08 0.30
C LYS A 117 -9.48 -8.83 -0.14
N TYR A 118 -9.27 -8.39 -1.38
CA TYR A 118 -7.91 -8.18 -1.90
C TYR A 118 -7.22 -6.97 -1.28
N ASN A 119 -7.96 -5.91 -0.93
CA ASN A 119 -7.39 -4.83 -0.13
C ASN A 119 -7.02 -5.28 1.29
N GLY A 120 -7.76 -6.23 1.86
CA GLY A 120 -7.41 -6.87 3.13
C GLY A 120 -6.03 -7.53 3.05
N PHE A 121 -5.81 -8.38 2.04
CA PHE A 121 -4.48 -8.97 1.79
C PHE A 121 -3.39 -7.92 1.60
N ARG A 122 -3.67 -6.85 0.83
CA ARG A 122 -2.72 -5.74 0.66
C ARG A 122 -2.40 -5.05 1.98
N THR A 123 -3.42 -4.83 2.82
CA THR A 123 -3.27 -4.19 4.14
C THR A 123 -2.42 -5.04 5.06
N THR A 124 -2.64 -6.36 5.08
CA THR A 124 -1.80 -7.30 5.82
C THR A 124 -0.34 -7.24 5.36
N LEU A 125 -0.09 -7.21 4.05
CA LEU A 125 1.28 -7.08 3.52
C LEU A 125 1.95 -5.75 3.92
N TRP A 126 1.22 -4.64 3.91
CA TRP A 126 1.74 -3.36 4.40
C TRP A 126 2.14 -3.43 5.88
N ILE A 127 1.32 -4.07 6.72
CA ILE A 127 1.63 -4.28 8.15
C ILE A 127 2.84 -5.20 8.33
N ILE A 128 2.93 -6.30 7.57
CA ILE A 128 4.10 -7.19 7.58
C ILE A 128 5.36 -6.40 7.20
N LYS A 129 5.29 -5.59 6.14
CA LYS A 129 6.42 -4.74 5.74
C LYS A 129 6.82 -3.77 6.86
N LEU A 130 5.86 -3.18 7.58
CA LEU A 130 6.14 -2.32 8.72
C LEU A 130 6.90 -3.07 9.83
N ILE A 131 6.45 -4.28 10.17
CA ILE A 131 7.10 -5.13 11.19
C ILE A 131 8.53 -5.48 10.75
N LEU A 132 8.73 -5.89 9.50
CA LEU A 132 10.05 -6.14 8.94
C LEU A 132 10.94 -4.89 9.01
N PHE A 133 10.36 -3.72 8.74
CA PHE A 133 11.10 -2.45 8.75
C PHE A 133 11.52 -2.06 10.18
N ILE A 134 10.67 -2.31 11.18
CA ILE A 134 11.03 -2.09 12.59
C ILE A 134 12.21 -2.99 12.97
N GLY A 135 12.15 -4.28 12.63
CA GLY A 135 13.26 -5.21 12.88
C GLY A 135 14.55 -4.81 12.16
N PHE A 136 14.44 -4.28 10.94
CA PHE A 136 15.57 -3.69 10.22
C PHE A 136 16.20 -2.51 10.99
N CYS A 137 15.39 -1.57 11.48
CA CYS A 137 15.89 -0.45 12.28
C CYS A 137 16.54 -0.90 13.59
N ASP A 138 15.96 -1.88 14.27
CA ASP A 138 16.52 -2.44 15.52
C ASP A 138 17.88 -3.11 15.25
N TYR A 139 18.01 -3.84 14.14
CA TYR A 139 19.28 -4.43 13.72
C TYR A 139 20.36 -3.38 13.46
N LEU A 140 20.01 -2.31 12.73
CA LEU A 140 20.96 -1.22 12.48
C LEU A 140 21.43 -0.55 13.78
N ALA A 141 20.49 -0.30 14.70
CA ALA A 141 20.82 0.32 15.99
C ALA A 141 21.75 -0.56 16.85
N ALA A 142 21.64 -1.88 16.77
CA ALA A 142 22.46 -2.81 17.54
C ALA A 142 23.89 -3.01 16.98
N ASN A 143 24.09 -2.87 15.67
CA ASN A 143 25.35 -3.21 15.00
C ASN A 143 26.19 -2.01 14.54
N PHE A 144 25.60 -0.81 14.49
CA PHE A 144 26.31 0.42 14.14
C PHE A 144 26.42 1.34 15.37
N HIS A 145 27.27 0.92 16.33
CA HIS A 145 27.81 1.75 17.42
C HIS A 145 29.30 2.01 17.20
#